data_AF-A0A6N2HVH1-F1
#
_entry.id   AF-A0A6N2HVH1-F1
#
_cell.length_a   1.000
_cell.length_b   1.000
_cell.length_c   1.000
_cell.angle_alpha   90.00
_cell.angle_beta   90.00
_cell.angle_gamma   90.00
#
_symmetry.space_group_name_H-M   'P 1'
#
loop_
_entity.id
_entity.type
_entity.pdbx_description
1 polymer ?
#
loop_
_entity_poly.entity_id
_entity_poly.type
_entity_poly.pdbx_seq_one_letter_code
_entity_poly.pdbx_strand_id
1 'polypeptide(L)'
;MASSTGTILRTTAHILSYYGLHTGKQFASADGRLDICAAIFRATTGKTPNCFLTDEDTALLQIRMCEPAMDAIHMLSAILPTQPPTDPDTSADDHIEHVTHWATTPTWPDQQPPTTSEVIGAILRAAQTADTLTDTPHQTAA
;
A
#
# COMPACT_ATOMS: atom_id res chain seq x y z
N MET A 1 -6.64 -15.84 12.98
CA MET A 1 -5.35 -16.28 12.43
C MET A 1 -4.81 -15.21 11.50
N ALA A 2 -3.48 -15.13 11.29
CA ALA A 2 -2.93 -14.16 10.36
C ALA A 2 -3.28 -14.55 8.91
N SER A 3 -3.90 -13.63 8.18
CA SER A 3 -4.15 -13.73 6.74
C SER A 3 -2.86 -13.50 5.95
N SER A 4 -2.83 -13.92 4.69
CA SER A 4 -1.72 -13.61 3.77
C SER A 4 -1.55 -12.10 3.62
N THR A 5 -2.65 -11.37 3.36
CA THR A 5 -2.69 -9.91 3.26
C THR A 5 -2.19 -9.24 4.54
N GLY A 6 -2.66 -9.69 5.71
CA GLY A 6 -2.20 -9.17 7.00
C GLY A 6 -0.71 -9.44 7.26
N THR A 7 -0.17 -10.55 6.79
CA THR A 7 1.27 -10.85 6.88
C THR A 7 2.09 -9.94 5.95
N ILE A 8 1.62 -9.69 4.73
CA ILE A 8 2.26 -8.78 3.77
C ILE A 8 2.28 -7.35 4.34
N LEU A 9 1.17 -6.87 4.89
CA LEU A 9 1.08 -5.53 5.45
C LEU A 9 1.98 -5.35 6.68
N ARG A 10 2.07 -6.34 7.57
CA ARG A 10 3.05 -6.29 8.68
C ARG A 10 4.49 -6.26 8.19
N THR A 11 4.82 -7.08 7.18
CA THR A 11 6.15 -7.06 6.55
C THR A 11 6.44 -5.70 5.91
N THR A 12 5.44 -5.09 5.27
CA THR A 12 5.51 -3.73 4.71
C THR A 12 5.84 -2.70 5.78
N ALA A 13 5.15 -2.75 6.92
CA ALA A 13 5.43 -1.86 8.07
C ALA A 13 6.89 -2.02 8.56
N HIS A 14 7.40 -3.25 8.64
CA HIS A 14 8.81 -3.49 8.99
C HIS A 14 9.78 -2.92 7.95
N ILE A 15 9.49 -3.08 6.65
CA ILE A 15 10.29 -2.52 5.56
C ILE A 15 10.34 -0.99 5.67
N LEU A 16 9.20 -0.32 5.81
CA LEU A 16 9.16 1.14 5.91
C LEU A 16 9.81 1.65 7.20
N SER A 17 9.71 0.92 8.31
CA SER A 17 10.41 1.27 9.55
C SER A 17 11.93 1.18 9.42
N TYR A 18 12.45 0.27 8.60
CA TYR A 18 13.89 0.06 8.43
C TYR A 18 14.48 0.94 7.34
N TYR A 19 13.86 0.96 6.17
CA TYR A 19 14.37 1.67 4.99
C TYR A 19 13.90 3.12 4.92
N GLY A 20 12.79 3.46 5.57
CA GLY A 20 12.16 4.78 5.51
C GLY A 20 11.15 4.91 4.36
N LEU A 21 10.21 5.84 4.55
CA LEU A 21 9.20 6.20 3.56
C LEU A 21 9.79 7.17 2.52
N HIS A 22 9.56 6.88 1.25
CA HIS A 22 9.84 7.76 0.14
C HIS A 22 8.55 8.46 -0.30
N THR A 23 8.62 9.78 -0.52
CA THR A 23 7.49 10.64 -0.91
C THR A 23 7.78 11.43 -2.20
N GLY A 24 8.77 10.98 -2.98
CA GLY A 24 9.10 11.58 -4.27
C GLY A 24 8.23 11.04 -5.40
N LYS A 25 8.60 11.40 -6.64
CA LYS A 25 7.84 11.02 -7.85
C LYS A 25 7.98 9.54 -8.23
N GLN A 26 9.11 8.93 -7.88
CA GLN A 26 9.36 7.52 -8.19
C GLN A 26 8.93 6.65 -7.01
N PHE A 27 8.81 5.36 -7.22
CA PHE A 27 8.40 4.43 -6.15
C PHE A 27 9.54 4.07 -5.18
N ALA A 28 10.78 4.40 -5.51
CA ALA A 28 11.95 4.22 -4.68
C ALA A 28 12.94 5.37 -4.88
N SER A 29 13.82 5.59 -3.90
CA SER A 29 14.98 6.47 -4.04
C SER A 29 16.31 5.72 -4.03
N ALA A 30 17.35 6.37 -4.58
CA ALA A 30 18.70 5.82 -4.66
C ALA A 30 19.33 5.50 -3.29
N ASP A 31 18.83 6.12 -2.22
CA ASP A 31 19.23 5.84 -0.83
C ASP A 31 18.48 4.66 -0.19
N GLY A 32 17.58 4.00 -0.93
CA GLY A 32 16.90 2.78 -0.52
C GLY A 32 15.54 2.97 0.16
N ARG A 33 15.05 4.21 0.34
CA ARG A 33 13.67 4.45 0.81
C ARG A 33 12.65 4.03 -0.25
N LEU A 34 11.47 3.66 0.21
CA LEU A 34 10.39 3.11 -0.64
C LEU A 34 9.08 3.86 -0.41
N ASP A 35 8.33 4.06 -1.49
CA ASP A 35 6.91 4.37 -1.42
C ASP A 35 6.14 3.18 -0.82
N ILE A 36 4.93 3.41 -0.33
CA ILE A 36 4.07 2.38 0.25
C ILE A 36 3.83 1.24 -0.75
N CYS A 37 3.48 1.52 -2.00
CA CYS A 37 3.19 0.48 -2.98
C CYS A 37 4.45 -0.34 -3.32
N ALA A 38 5.63 0.31 -3.33
CA ALA A 38 6.92 -0.38 -3.48
C ALA A 38 7.27 -1.26 -2.30
N ALA A 39 7.00 -0.80 -1.08
CA ALA A 39 7.21 -1.56 0.13
C ALA A 39 6.28 -2.79 0.17
N ILE A 40 5.03 -2.65 -0.26
CA ILE A 40 4.07 -3.78 -0.38
C ILE A 40 4.55 -4.78 -1.44
N PHE A 41 4.97 -4.31 -2.61
CA PHE A 41 5.51 -5.17 -3.66
C PHE A 41 6.75 -5.93 -3.17
N ARG A 42 7.66 -5.24 -2.47
CA ARG A 42 8.86 -5.85 -1.88
C ARG A 42 8.51 -6.85 -0.78
N ALA A 43 7.54 -6.55 0.08
CA ALA A 43 7.05 -7.47 1.10
C ALA A 43 6.50 -8.76 0.47
N THR A 44 5.89 -8.65 -0.70
CA THR A 44 5.31 -9.77 -1.43
C THR A 44 6.35 -10.62 -2.16
N THR A 45 7.31 -9.97 -2.84
CA THR A 45 8.20 -10.64 -3.80
C THR A 45 9.63 -10.82 -3.29
N GLY A 46 10.01 -10.13 -2.22
CA GLY A 46 11.38 -10.01 -1.73
C GLY A 46 12.30 -9.15 -2.61
N LYS A 47 11.77 -8.47 -3.64
CA LYS A 47 12.55 -7.74 -4.64
C LYS A 47 12.09 -6.28 -4.79
N THR A 48 13.02 -5.43 -5.20
CA THR A 48 12.74 -4.05 -5.65
C THR A 48 13.40 -3.84 -7.01
N PRO A 49 12.66 -4.04 -8.11
CA PRO A 49 13.19 -3.89 -9.47
C PRO A 49 13.64 -2.46 -9.77
N ASN A 50 14.65 -2.30 -10.64
CA ASN A 50 15.23 -0.99 -10.94
C ASN A 50 14.25 0.01 -11.58
N CYS A 51 13.17 -0.45 -12.22
CA CYS A 51 12.13 0.45 -12.73
C CYS A 51 11.49 1.30 -11.63
N PHE A 52 11.43 0.82 -10.39
CA PHE A 52 10.92 1.60 -9.25
C PHE A 52 11.73 2.88 -8.98
N LEU A 53 12.97 2.96 -9.49
CA LEU A 53 13.85 4.11 -9.38
C LEU A 53 13.84 5.01 -10.64
N THR A 54 13.40 4.48 -11.79
CA THR A 54 13.76 5.04 -13.11
C THR A 54 12.64 5.08 -14.15
N ASP A 55 11.58 4.29 -13.96
CA ASP A 55 10.50 4.08 -14.93
C ASP A 55 9.21 3.74 -14.18
N GLU A 56 8.41 4.79 -13.96
CA GLU A 56 7.17 4.75 -13.20
C GLU A 56 6.11 3.86 -13.86
N ASP A 57 5.93 3.95 -15.17
CA ASP A 57 4.93 3.18 -15.92
C ASP A 57 5.22 1.67 -15.83
N THR A 58 6.50 1.28 -15.98
CA THR A 58 6.90 -0.12 -15.82
C THR A 58 6.74 -0.59 -14.36
N ALA A 59 7.01 0.27 -13.37
CA ALA A 59 6.79 -0.06 -11.96
C ALA A 59 5.30 -0.26 -11.65
N LEU A 60 4.43 0.63 -12.14
CA LEU A 60 2.98 0.53 -12.03
C LEU A 60 2.47 -0.79 -12.61
N LEU A 61 2.91 -1.14 -13.83
CA LEU A 61 2.52 -2.40 -14.46
C LEU A 61 2.92 -3.61 -13.60
N GLN A 62 4.13 -3.61 -13.02
CA GLN A 62 4.56 -4.71 -12.16
C GLN A 62 3.73 -4.82 -10.88
N ILE A 63 3.37 -3.69 -10.27
CA ILE A 63 2.49 -3.67 -9.09
C ILE A 63 1.11 -4.22 -9.46
N ARG A 64 0.49 -3.71 -10.54
CA ARG A 64 -0.84 -4.13 -11.01
C ARG A 64 -0.91 -5.62 -11.33
N MET A 65 0.17 -6.19 -11.87
CA MET A 65 0.24 -7.62 -12.21
C MET A 65 0.56 -8.54 -11.01
N CYS A 66 0.83 -7.98 -9.83
CA CYS A 66 1.15 -8.73 -8.63
C CYS A 66 -0.10 -8.83 -7.73
N GLU A 67 -0.94 -9.84 -7.96
CA GLU A 67 -2.23 -10.00 -7.25
C GLU A 67 -2.13 -9.87 -5.72
N PRO A 68 -1.17 -10.51 -5.01
CA PRO A 68 -1.09 -10.39 -3.55
C PRO A 68 -0.68 -8.97 -3.09
N ALA A 69 0.08 -8.25 -3.92
CA ALA A 69 0.41 -6.85 -3.64
C ALA A 69 -0.83 -5.96 -3.84
N MET A 70 -1.60 -6.20 -4.91
CA MET A 70 -2.86 -5.48 -5.17
C MET A 70 -3.89 -5.74 -4.07
N ASP A 71 -4.03 -6.97 -3.57
CA ASP A 71 -4.92 -7.27 -2.44
C ASP A 71 -4.54 -6.48 -1.17
N ALA A 72 -3.24 -6.35 -0.89
CA ALA A 72 -2.75 -5.54 0.22
C ALA A 72 -2.96 -4.04 0.00
N ILE A 73 -2.78 -3.55 -1.23
CA ILE A 73 -3.05 -2.16 -1.61
C ILE A 73 -4.55 -1.85 -1.47
N HIS A 74 -5.43 -2.73 -1.95
CA HIS A 74 -6.88 -2.60 -1.79
C HIS A 74 -7.29 -2.56 -0.31
N MET A 75 -6.74 -3.46 0.50
CA MET A 75 -7.00 -3.50 1.94
C MET A 75 -6.56 -2.21 2.64
N LEU A 76 -5.37 -1.70 2.32
CA LEU A 76 -4.90 -0.44 2.88
C LEU A 76 -5.78 0.72 2.41
N SER A 77 -6.03 0.83 1.11
CA SER A 77 -6.90 1.85 0.51
C SER A 77 -8.27 1.88 1.20
N ALA A 78 -8.87 0.72 1.51
CA ALA A 78 -10.20 0.62 2.09
C ALA A 78 -10.30 1.16 3.52
N ILE A 79 -9.18 1.26 4.26
CA ILE A 79 -9.17 1.79 5.63
C ILE A 79 -8.76 3.27 5.70
N LEU A 80 -8.35 3.86 4.56
CA LEU A 80 -7.98 5.27 4.50
C LEU A 80 -9.25 6.14 4.64
N PRO A 81 -9.12 7.38 5.15
CA PRO A 81 -10.27 8.26 5.38
C PRO A 81 -10.87 8.83 4.08
N THR A 82 -10.20 8.67 2.95
CA THR A 82 -10.59 9.14 1.62
C THR A 82 -10.99 7.99 0.72
N GLN A 83 -11.70 8.30 -0.37
CA GLN A 83 -11.99 7.34 -1.42
C GLN A 83 -10.89 7.37 -2.48
N PRO A 84 -10.60 6.23 -3.15
CA PRO A 84 -9.71 6.23 -4.30
C PRO A 84 -10.27 7.11 -5.43
N PRO A 85 -9.41 7.80 -6.19
CA PRO A 85 -9.84 8.48 -7.41
C PRO A 85 -10.22 7.44 -8.47
N THR A 86 -11.05 7.85 -9.43
CA THR A 86 -11.36 7.02 -10.61
C THR A 86 -10.29 7.23 -11.67
N ASP A 87 -9.68 6.15 -12.12
CA ASP A 87 -8.74 6.11 -13.24
C ASP A 87 -9.48 6.55 -14.53
N PRO A 88 -9.03 7.61 -15.22
CA PRO A 88 -9.71 8.12 -16.40
C PRO A 88 -9.66 7.17 -17.60
N ASP A 89 -8.67 6.27 -17.66
CA ASP A 89 -8.46 5.36 -18.79
C ASP A 89 -9.25 4.06 -18.61
N THR A 90 -9.39 3.59 -17.37
CA THR A 90 -10.06 2.31 -17.07
C THR A 90 -11.45 2.46 -16.45
N SER A 91 -11.82 3.65 -15.98
CA SER A 91 -13.03 3.92 -15.19
C SER A 91 -13.13 3.10 -13.89
N ALA A 92 -12.03 2.49 -13.44
CA ALA A 92 -11.94 1.76 -12.19
C ALA A 92 -11.31 2.64 -11.08
N ASP A 93 -11.44 2.22 -9.83
CA ASP A 93 -10.80 2.91 -8.70
C ASP A 93 -9.26 2.73 -8.76
N ASP A 94 -8.50 3.83 -8.76
CA ASP A 94 -7.04 3.79 -8.73
C ASP A 94 -6.53 3.73 -7.28
N HIS A 95 -6.49 2.51 -6.75
CA HIS A 95 -6.00 2.25 -5.41
C HIS A 95 -4.50 2.45 -5.24
N ILE A 96 -3.70 2.37 -6.33
CA ILE A 96 -2.26 2.63 -6.26
C ILE A 96 -2.06 4.13 -6.06
N GLU A 97 -2.68 4.94 -6.92
CA GLU A 97 -2.65 6.40 -6.81
C GLU A 97 -3.18 6.85 -5.44
N HIS A 98 -4.29 6.28 -4.98
CA HIS A 98 -4.87 6.62 -3.67
C HIS A 98 -3.87 6.45 -2.51
N VAL A 99 -3.18 5.30 -2.47
CA VAL A 99 -2.24 4.97 -1.38
C VAL A 99 -0.96 5.81 -1.48
N THR A 100 -0.39 5.96 -2.68
CA THR A 100 0.81 6.77 -2.90
C THR A 100 0.54 8.25 -2.61
N HIS A 101 -0.56 8.81 -3.13
CA HIS A 101 -0.90 10.22 -2.88
C HIS A 101 -1.28 10.52 -1.44
N TRP A 102 -1.92 9.59 -0.73
CA TRP A 102 -2.23 9.78 0.69
C TRP A 102 -0.96 10.05 1.53
N ALA A 103 0.17 9.44 1.18
CA ALA A 103 1.43 9.63 1.88
C ALA A 103 2.13 10.97 1.56
N THR A 104 1.80 11.60 0.43
CA THR A 104 2.48 12.79 -0.07
C THR A 104 1.64 14.07 0.01
N THR A 105 0.32 13.93 0.02
CA THR A 105 -0.62 15.03 -0.16
C THR A 105 -1.54 15.15 1.05
N PRO A 106 -1.70 16.36 1.61
CA PRO A 106 -2.68 16.59 2.66
C PRO A 106 -4.09 16.17 2.24
N THR A 107 -4.79 15.46 3.10
CA THR A 107 -6.21 15.15 2.89
C THR A 107 -7.09 16.40 2.94
N TRP A 108 -6.71 17.40 3.75
CA TRP A 108 -7.36 18.71 3.82
C TRP A 108 -6.35 19.86 3.69
N PRO A 109 -6.76 21.05 3.19
CA PRO A 109 -5.86 22.19 2.98
C PRO A 109 -5.04 22.62 4.20
N ASP A 110 -5.57 22.40 5.40
CA ASP A 110 -4.94 22.76 6.68
C ASP A 110 -4.22 21.58 7.37
N GLN A 111 -4.13 20.43 6.71
CA GLN A 111 -3.42 19.27 7.22
C GLN A 111 -2.01 19.14 6.65
N GLN A 112 -1.16 18.45 7.40
CA GLN A 112 0.09 17.95 6.86
C GLN A 112 -0.13 16.54 6.31
N PRO A 113 0.67 16.11 5.31
CA PRO A 113 0.74 14.70 4.95
C PRO A 113 1.09 13.85 6.17
N PRO A 114 0.68 12.57 6.21
CA PRO A 114 0.97 11.70 7.33
C PRO A 114 2.48 11.50 7.49
N THR A 115 2.94 11.48 8.74
CA THR A 115 4.30 11.08 9.09
C THR A 115 4.53 9.61 8.81
N THR A 116 5.80 9.18 8.68
CA THR A 116 6.16 7.76 8.52
C THR A 116 5.54 6.87 9.60
N SER A 117 5.47 7.34 10.86
CA SER A 117 4.87 6.59 11.96
C SER A 117 3.35 6.44 11.81
N GLU A 118 2.66 7.46 11.29
CA GLU A 118 1.22 7.40 11.01
C GLU A 118 0.92 6.46 9.84
N VAL A 119 1.77 6.48 8.80
CA VAL A 119 1.73 5.52 7.69
C VAL A 119 1.89 4.09 8.20
N ILE A 120 2.93 3.82 9.00
CA ILE A 120 3.15 2.50 9.62
C ILE A 120 1.94 2.11 10.47
N GLY A 121 1.39 3.02 11.27
CA GLY A 121 0.22 2.78 12.09
C GLY A 121 -1.03 2.41 11.27
N ALA A 122 -1.25 3.07 10.12
CA ALA A 122 -2.35 2.72 9.22
C ALA A 122 -2.15 1.33 8.60
N ILE A 123 -0.95 1.03 8.11
CA ILE A 123 -0.62 -0.30 7.56
C ILE A 123 -0.87 -1.42 8.58
N LEU A 124 -0.50 -1.21 9.85
CA LEU A 124 -0.76 -2.19 10.91
C LEU A 124 -2.26 -2.35 11.23
N ARG A 125 -3.05 -1.27 11.16
CA ARG A 125 -4.51 -1.36 11.27
C ARG A 125 -5.13 -2.11 10.09
N ALA A 126 -4.66 -1.86 8.87
CA ALA A 126 -5.08 -2.60 7.69
C ALA A 126 -4.79 -4.10 7.83
N ALA A 127 -3.61 -4.45 8.37
CA ALA A 127 -3.25 -5.84 8.64
C ALA A 127 -4.21 -6.50 9.65
N GLN A 128 -4.59 -5.79 10.70
CA GLN A 128 -5.54 -6.29 11.70
C GLN A 128 -6.94 -6.47 11.11
N THR A 129 -7.39 -5.54 10.26
CA THR A 129 -8.67 -5.65 9.54
C THR A 129 -8.67 -6.88 8.62
N ALA A 130 -7.61 -7.10 7.86
CA ALA A 130 -7.48 -8.27 6.98
C ALA A 130 -7.62 -9.61 7.72
N ASP A 131 -6.97 -9.71 8.88
CA ASP A 131 -7.06 -10.91 9.72
C ASP A 131 -8.47 -11.13 10.26
N THR A 132 -9.15 -10.05 10.65
CA THR A 132 -10.51 -10.12 11.19
C THR A 132 -11.51 -10.58 10.13
N LEU A 133 -11.38 -10.09 8.89
CA LEU A 133 -12.25 -10.50 7.78
C LEU A 133 -12.09 -11.99 7.44
N THR A 134 -10.86 -12.50 7.52
CA THR A 134 -10.54 -13.91 7.25
C THR A 134 -11.00 -14.83 8.39
N ASP A 135 -11.14 -14.31 9.61
CA ASP A 135 -11.57 -15.06 10.80
C ASP A 135 -13.10 -15.20 10.94
N THR A 136 -13.90 -14.59 10.07
CA THR A 136 -15.37 -14.67 10.18
C THR A 136 -15.87 -16.10 9.91
N PRO A 137 -16.45 -16.82 10.90
CA PRO A 137 -16.97 -18.16 10.65
C PRO A 137 -18.20 -18.07 9.75
N HIS A 138 -18.22 -18.90 8.71
CA HIS A 138 -19.39 -19.11 7.86
C HIS A 138 -20.56 -19.57 8.74
N GLN A 139 -21.49 -18.67 9.07
CA GLN A 139 -22.78 -19.08 9.61
C GLN A 139 -23.57 -19.73 8.48
N THR A 140 -23.42 -21.05 8.32
CA THR A 140 -24.40 -21.86 7.61
C THR A 140 -25.74 -21.68 8.33
N ALA A 141 -26.66 -20.94 7.72
CA ALA A 141 -28.03 -20.85 8.19
C ALA A 141 -28.66 -22.25 8.17
N ALA A 142 -29.25 -22.65 9.30
CA ALA A 142 -30.03 -23.88 9.46
C ALA A 142 -31.46 -23.71 8.94
#